data_AF-A0A427UY30-F1
#
_entry.id   AF-A0A427UY30-F1
#
_cell.length_a   1.000
_cell.length_b   1.000
_cell.length_c   1.000
_cell.angle_alpha   90.00
_cell.angle_beta   90.00
_cell.angle_gamma   90.00
#
_symmetry.space_group_name_H-M   'P 1'
#
loop_
_entity.id
_entity.type
_entity.pdbx_description
1 polymer ?
#
loop_
_entity_poly.entity_id
_entity_poly.type
_entity_poly.pdbx_seq_one_letter_code
_entity_poly.pdbx_strand_id
1 'polypeptide(L)'
;MKMVLAAALALTMALPAAADRYRPDVDVNVPAEVFSSGGQRAQPCNQCCVYQDQNYSEGAVIKAEGVLLQCQRDDKTISTHPLVWRRVKP
;
A
#
# COMPACT_ATOMS: atom_id res chain seq x y z
N MET A 1 -77.21 12.52 -24.39
CA MET A 1 -77.02 11.07 -24.67
C MET A 1 -75.85 10.92 -25.62
N LYS A 2 -74.91 10.02 -25.28
CA LYS A 2 -73.71 9.60 -26.05
C LYS A 2 -72.66 10.72 -26.07
N MET A 3 -71.61 10.70 -25.25
CA MET A 3 -70.68 9.61 -25.05
C MET A 3 -70.22 9.60 -23.58
N VAL A 4 -70.74 8.63 -22.82
CA VAL A 4 -69.94 7.98 -21.77
C VAL A 4 -68.72 7.38 -22.46
N LEU A 5 -67.66 7.07 -21.69
CA LEU A 5 -66.40 6.42 -22.07
C LEU A 5 -65.33 7.50 -22.37
N ALA A 6 -64.31 7.74 -21.56
CA ALA A 6 -63.56 6.79 -20.76
C ALA A 6 -63.03 7.47 -19.49
N ALA A 7 -63.60 7.06 -18.35
CA ALA A 7 -62.85 7.00 -17.11
C ALA A 7 -61.84 5.86 -17.26
N ALA A 8 -60.64 6.18 -17.73
CA ALA A 8 -59.45 5.35 -17.82
C ALA A 8 -58.44 6.25 -18.57
N LEU A 9 -57.30 6.62 -18.06
CA LEU A 9 -56.29 5.73 -17.52
C LEU A 9 -55.16 6.63 -17.01
N ALA A 10 -54.44 6.13 -16.02
CA ALA A 10 -53.05 6.49 -15.72
C ALA A 10 -52.81 7.90 -15.15
N LEU A 11 -52.99 7.97 -13.83
CA LEU A 11 -52.07 8.63 -12.92
C LEU A 11 -50.62 8.27 -13.34
N THR A 12 -49.97 9.12 -14.14
CA THR A 12 -48.57 8.92 -14.53
C THR A 12 -47.69 9.27 -13.33
N MET A 13 -47.48 8.26 -12.50
CA MET A 13 -46.45 8.27 -11.46
C MET A 13 -45.10 8.57 -12.13
N ALA A 14 -44.53 9.73 -11.83
CA ALA A 14 -43.15 10.03 -12.18
C ALA A 14 -42.24 9.13 -11.33
N LEU A 15 -41.86 7.98 -11.88
CA LEU A 15 -40.83 7.12 -11.30
C LEU A 15 -39.48 7.86 -11.40
N PRO A 16 -38.68 7.95 -10.32
CA PRO A 16 -37.31 8.39 -10.47
C PRO A 16 -36.59 7.31 -11.27
N ALA A 17 -36.03 7.69 -12.42
CA ALA A 17 -35.11 6.82 -13.14
C ALA A 17 -33.93 6.53 -12.20
N ALA A 18 -33.88 5.31 -11.66
CA ALA A 18 -32.69 4.82 -10.99
C ALA A 18 -31.59 4.75 -12.06
N ALA A 19 -30.75 5.77 -12.09
CA ALA A 19 -29.51 5.73 -12.85
C ALA A 19 -28.64 4.67 -12.16
N ASP A 20 -28.73 3.43 -12.64
CA ASP A 20 -27.81 2.36 -12.29
C ASP A 20 -26.43 2.79 -12.81
N ARG A 21 -25.67 3.45 -11.94
CA ARG A 21 -24.29 3.81 -12.21
C ARG A 21 -23.53 2.49 -12.22
N TYR A 22 -23.42 1.91 -13.40
CA TYR A 22 -22.51 0.82 -13.70
C TYR A 22 -21.11 1.25 -13.28
N ARG A 23 -20.73 0.92 -12.04
CA ARG A 23 -19.35 0.92 -11.59
C ARG A 23 -18.83 -0.45 -11.97
N PRO A 24 -17.97 -0.57 -13.00
CA PRO A 24 -17.25 -1.83 -13.15
C PRO A 24 -16.47 -2.03 -11.86
N ASP A 25 -16.87 -3.04 -11.10
CA ASP A 25 -16.09 -3.52 -9.98
C ASP A 25 -14.84 -4.14 -10.60
N VAL A 26 -13.78 -3.33 -10.66
CA VAL A 26 -12.47 -3.77 -11.12
C VAL A 26 -11.89 -4.57 -9.97
N ASP A 27 -12.24 -5.86 -9.91
CA ASP A 27 -11.57 -6.80 -9.03
C ASP A 27 -10.16 -7.01 -9.60
N VAL A 28 -9.20 -6.31 -9.00
CA VAL A 28 -7.78 -6.52 -9.27
C VAL A 28 -7.41 -7.79 -8.51
N ASN A 29 -7.42 -8.92 -9.20
CA ASN A 29 -6.87 -10.16 -8.68
C ASN A 29 -5.37 -10.00 -8.46
N VAL A 30 -5.00 -9.46 -7.29
CA VAL A 30 -3.63 -9.42 -6.82
C VAL A 30 -3.30 -10.85 -6.41
N PRO A 31 -2.31 -11.48 -7.04
CA PRO A 31 -2.04 -12.88 -6.79
C PRO A 31 -1.51 -13.06 -5.36
N ALA A 32 -1.77 -14.24 -4.78
CA ALA A 32 -1.54 -14.51 -3.37
C ALA A 32 -0.05 -14.39 -2.96
N GLU A 33 0.86 -14.37 -3.94
CA GLU A 33 2.29 -14.14 -3.69
C GLU A 33 2.56 -12.81 -2.98
N VAL A 34 1.72 -11.78 -3.12
CA VAL A 34 1.89 -10.48 -2.43
C VAL A 34 1.43 -10.55 -0.96
N PHE A 35 0.61 -11.54 -0.60
CA PHE A 35 0.19 -11.83 0.78
C PHE A 35 1.10 -12.86 1.47
N SER A 36 2.24 -13.18 0.86
CA SER A 36 3.23 -14.05 1.49
C SER A 36 3.90 -13.30 2.64
N SER A 37 3.29 -13.35 3.83
CA SER A 37 4.00 -13.38 5.11
C SER A 37 4.77 -14.69 5.23
N GLY A 38 5.63 -14.97 4.25
CA GLY A 38 6.36 -16.20 4.08
C GLY A 38 7.66 -16.17 4.88
N GLY A 39 7.57 -16.52 6.16
CA GLY A 39 8.72 -16.79 7.02
C GLY A 39 9.40 -15.53 7.56
N GLN A 40 9.89 -15.63 8.79
CA GLN A 40 10.65 -14.60 9.50
C GLN A 40 12.03 -14.39 8.86
N ARG A 41 12.07 -13.96 7.60
CA ARG A 41 13.25 -13.38 7.00
C ARG A 41 12.90 -11.93 6.72
N ALA A 42 13.67 -11.02 7.30
CA ALA A 42 13.57 -9.62 6.96
C ALA A 42 13.60 -9.49 5.43
N GLN A 43 12.52 -8.97 4.84
CA GLN A 43 12.46 -8.68 3.41
C GLN A 43 13.71 -7.87 3.04
N PRO A 44 14.39 -8.17 1.92
CA PRO A 44 15.56 -7.42 1.50
C PRO A 44 15.14 -5.97 1.31
N CYS A 45 15.54 -5.13 2.25
CA CYS A 45 15.13 -3.75 2.28
C CYS A 45 16.27 -2.91 1.73
N ASN A 46 15.99 -2.27 0.59
CA ASN A 46 16.98 -1.55 -0.20
C ASN A 46 17.41 -0.21 0.43
N GLN A 47 16.74 0.20 1.51
CA GLN A 47 16.94 1.48 2.22
C GLN A 47 17.05 1.29 3.74
N CYS A 48 17.69 0.21 4.18
CA CYS A 48 17.99 -0.05 5.59
C CYS A 48 19.34 -0.75 5.74
N CYS A 49 19.89 -0.68 6.95
CA CYS A 49 20.99 -1.54 7.35
C CYS A 49 20.44 -2.81 7.99
N VAL A 50 21.10 -3.95 7.78
CA VAL A 50 20.69 -5.24 8.37
C VAL A 50 21.72 -5.67 9.41
N TYR A 51 21.26 -6.12 10.58
CA TYR A 51 22.11 -6.70 11.62
C TYR A 51 21.36 -7.82 12.36
N GLN A 52 21.94 -9.03 12.42
CA GLN A 52 21.32 -10.22 13.06
C GLN A 52 19.85 -10.44 12.65
N ASP A 53 19.57 -10.39 11.34
CA ASP A 53 18.22 -10.54 10.77
C ASP A 53 17.20 -9.45 11.15
N GLN A 54 17.66 -8.33 11.71
CA GLN A 54 16.84 -7.15 11.98
C GLN A 54 17.17 -6.00 11.01
N ASN A 55 16.12 -5.30 10.58
CA ASN A 55 16.21 -4.15 9.69
C ASN A 55 16.25 -2.85 10.49
N TYR A 56 17.20 -1.98 10.17
CA TYR A 56 17.42 -0.70 10.84
C TYR A 56 17.33 0.46 9.85
N SER A 57 16.52 1.46 10.20
CA SER A 57 16.38 2.68 9.39
C SER A 57 17.63 3.56 9.45
N GLU A 58 17.70 4.54 8.55
CA GLU A 58 18.69 5.61 8.60
C GLU A 58 18.74 6.26 10.00
N GLY A 59 19.96 6.52 10.48
CA GLY A 59 20.21 7.12 11.79
C GLY A 59 20.22 6.14 12.96
N ALA A 60 19.76 4.89 12.79
CA ALA A 60 19.78 3.89 13.85
C ALA A 60 21.19 3.64 14.38
N VAL A 61 21.33 3.47 15.69
CA VAL A 61 22.62 3.22 16.36
C VAL A 61 22.55 1.88 17.10
N ILE A 62 23.53 1.02 16.85
CA ILE A 62 23.70 -0.25 17.55
C ILE A 62 25.10 -0.35 18.15
N LYS A 63 25.23 -1.16 19.20
CA LYS A 63 26.53 -1.56 19.75
C LYS A 63 26.81 -2.99 19.30
N ALA A 64 27.81 -3.16 18.44
CA ALA A 64 28.25 -4.46 17.95
C ALA A 64 29.75 -4.61 18.26
N GLU A 65 30.16 -5.73 18.85
CA GLU A 65 31.59 -6.03 19.09
C GLU A 65 32.36 -4.91 19.83
N GLY A 66 31.68 -4.20 20.74
CA GLY A 66 32.28 -3.11 21.51
C GLY A 66 32.43 -1.77 20.78
N VAL A 67 32.02 -1.67 19.51
CA VAL A 67 31.96 -0.41 18.76
C VAL A 67 30.53 0.06 18.55
N LEU A 68 30.34 1.38 18.42
CA LEU A 68 29.07 1.96 17.99
C LEU A 68 29.02 2.05 16.48
N LEU A 69 27.95 1.51 15.91
CA LEU A 69 27.65 1.58 14.49
C LEU A 69 26.40 2.42 14.30
N GLN A 70 26.43 3.35 13.37
CA GLN A 70 25.27 4.11 12.91
C GLN A 70 24.94 3.72 11.47
N CYS A 71 23.66 3.49 11.20
CA CYS A 71 23.17 3.28 9.85
C CYS A 71 23.13 4.62 9.12
N GLN A 72 24.01 4.82 8.14
CA GLN A 72 24.17 6.10 7.42
C GLN A 72 24.11 5.88 5.92
N ARG A 73 23.90 6.95 5.16
CA ARG A 73 24.02 6.91 3.70
C ARG A 73 25.46 6.67 3.29
N ASP A 74 25.65 5.87 2.25
CA ASP A 74 26.97 5.78 1.64
C ASP A 74 27.18 6.93 0.66
N ASP A 75 27.90 7.96 1.12
CA ASP A 75 28.24 9.16 0.34
C ASP A 75 29.04 8.86 -0.94
N LYS A 76 29.61 7.65 -1.05
CA LYS A 76 30.45 7.24 -2.19
C LYS A 76 29.65 6.57 -3.31
N THR A 77 28.34 6.40 -3.14
CA THR A 77 27.50 5.72 -4.14
C THR A 77 26.56 6.71 -4.83
N ILE A 78 26.73 6.90 -6.14
CA ILE A 78 25.69 7.44 -7.02
C ILE A 78 24.74 6.26 -7.32
N SER A 79 23.90 5.95 -6.36
CA SER A 79 22.82 4.96 -6.50
C SER A 79 21.62 5.46 -5.71
N THR A 80 20.52 4.71 -5.70
CA THR A 80 19.22 5.06 -5.11
C THR A 80 19.19 5.13 -3.58
N HIS A 81 20.29 5.58 -2.95
CA HIS A 81 20.48 5.74 -1.50
C HIS A 81 20.64 4.44 -0.71
N PRO A 82 21.71 3.65 -0.96
CA PRO A 82 22.02 2.52 -0.10
C PRO A 82 22.51 3.00 1.28
N LEU A 83 22.05 2.34 2.34
CA LEU A 83 22.49 2.58 3.71
C LEU A 83 23.56 1.57 4.14
N VAL A 84 24.54 2.03 4.91
CA VAL A 84 25.69 1.24 5.37
C VAL A 84 25.98 1.51 6.85
N TRP A 85 26.47 0.49 7.55
CA TRP A 85 26.94 0.65 8.92
C TRP A 85 28.27 1.43 8.95
N ARG A 86 28.28 2.56 9.65
CA ARG A 86 29.46 3.39 9.88
C ARG A 86 29.82 3.40 11.34
N ARG A 87 31.11 3.24 11.66
CA ARG A 87 31.59 3.43 13.02
C ARG A 87 31.47 4.91 13.41
N VAL A 88 30.87 5.16 14.56
CA VAL A 88 30.76 6.50 15.14
C VAL A 88 31.49 6.54 16.47
N LYS A 89 31.99 7.72 16.84
CA LYS A 89 32.52 7.95 18.18
C LYS A 89 31.37 7.89 19.19
N PRO A 90 31.59 7.33 20.38
CA PRO A 90 30.63 7.42 21.48
C PRO A 90 30.39 8.87 21.91
#